data_AF-A0AAV1JIL0-F1
#
_entry.id   AF-A0AAV1JIL0-F1
#
_cell.length_a   1.000
_cell.length_b   1.000
_cell.length_c   1.000
_cell.angle_alpha   90.00
_cell.angle_beta   90.00
_cell.angle_gamma   90.00
#
_symmetry.space_group_name_H-M   'P 1'
#
loop_
_entity.id
_entity.type
_entity.pdbx_description
1 polymer ?
#
loop_
_entity_poly.entity_id
_entity_poly.type
_entity_poly.pdbx_seq_one_letter_code
_entity_poly.pdbx_strand_id
1 'polypeptide(L)'
;MPGIGLGRSLIATKLGKMFCNKYEEAVHKLNSLQSNKATIAQIRKHIKTGQRCTNMKDMENYLVRTGVPLSKLDELSVIHVAGTKGKGSTSAMCESILRAYGYRTGFYSSPHLVAVRERIRLAGIPLSEATFADYFHKVYDALYKTQEYEGDMPKYFAFLTVMAFNVFLEQKVDVAVVEVGIGGLVDYTNILRKVPVIGITALGLDHTAILGTTLPEIAAAKAGVMKTGCLAYTVQQETEAMKVLQQKACNVNCPLTIVPKYSTYAFQNGLRLSIQLEAYKMNASLAIQLAHAWMRIKCNNNVKNPDLLVKTLSKETVIGLRDCKWPGRYHIVETEWGSIYLDGAHTKESMEICAQWFENNCR
;
A
#
# COMPACT_ATOMS: atom_id res chain seq x y z
N MET A 1 -34.18 -10.87 46.83
CA MET A 1 -33.55 -11.55 45.69
C MET A 1 -32.16 -10.98 45.48
N PRO A 2 -31.09 -11.72 45.79
CA PRO A 2 -29.73 -11.29 45.53
C PRO A 2 -29.27 -11.75 44.15
N GLY A 3 -28.32 -11.02 43.55
CA GLY A 3 -27.42 -11.55 42.53
C GLY A 3 -27.59 -10.97 41.13
N ILE A 4 -26.44 -10.88 40.44
CA ILE A 4 -26.22 -10.51 39.03
C ILE A 4 -25.95 -9.01 38.82
N GLY A 5 -24.71 -8.58 39.08
CA GLY A 5 -24.24 -7.24 38.68
C GLY A 5 -22.71 -7.05 38.66
N LEU A 6 -21.99 -7.71 39.58
CA LEU A 6 -20.54 -7.48 39.75
C LEU A 6 -19.62 -8.37 38.88
N GLY A 7 -20.14 -9.40 38.20
CA GLY A 7 -19.33 -10.33 37.40
C GLY A 7 -18.91 -9.80 36.03
N ARG A 8 -19.73 -8.97 35.37
CA ARG A 8 -19.45 -8.52 33.99
C ARG A 8 -18.35 -7.46 33.89
N SER A 9 -18.23 -6.61 34.91
CA SER A 9 -17.22 -5.54 34.95
C SER A 9 -15.80 -6.09 35.12
N LEU A 10 -15.55 -6.96 36.12
CA LEU A 10 -14.24 -7.56 36.36
C LEU A 10 -13.75 -8.47 35.22
N ILE A 11 -14.67 -9.22 34.59
CA ILE A 11 -14.33 -10.08 33.44
C ILE A 11 -13.94 -9.22 32.23
N ALA A 12 -14.65 -8.12 31.96
CA ALA A 12 -14.29 -7.18 30.90
C ALA A 12 -12.93 -6.51 31.14
N THR A 13 -12.60 -6.12 32.39
CA THR A 13 -11.31 -5.52 32.73
C THR A 13 -10.15 -6.53 32.65
N LYS A 14 -10.38 -7.79 33.03
CA LYS A 14 -9.37 -8.85 32.97
C LYS A 14 -9.11 -9.34 31.55
N LEU A 15 -10.17 -9.47 30.74
CA LEU A 15 -10.07 -9.71 29.30
C LEU A 15 -9.35 -8.54 28.60
N GLY A 16 -9.72 -7.29 28.91
CA GLY A 16 -9.05 -6.09 28.37
C GLY A 16 -7.54 -6.06 28.67
N LYS A 17 -7.13 -6.34 29.91
CA LYS A 17 -5.70 -6.47 30.28
C LYS A 17 -5.00 -7.63 29.57
N MET A 18 -5.67 -8.76 29.39
CA MET A 18 -5.08 -9.94 28.73
C MET A 18 -4.91 -9.72 27.21
N PHE A 19 -5.85 -9.04 26.55
CA PHE A 19 -5.72 -8.66 25.13
C PHE A 19 -4.65 -7.59 24.91
N CYS A 20 -4.58 -6.60 25.79
CA CYS A 20 -3.53 -5.56 25.79
C CYS A 20 -2.13 -6.19 25.87
N ASN A 21 -1.94 -7.19 26.73
CA ASN A 21 -0.67 -7.92 26.85
C ASN A 21 -0.27 -8.68 25.58
N LYS A 22 -1.22 -9.35 24.89
CA LYS A 22 -0.93 -10.08 23.65
C LYS A 22 -0.50 -9.18 22.50
N TYR A 23 -1.15 -8.03 22.34
CA TYR A 23 -0.78 -7.08 21.28
C TYR A 23 0.60 -6.49 21.54
N GLU A 24 0.90 -6.09 22.78
CA GLU A 24 2.23 -5.60 23.16
C GLU A 24 3.33 -6.64 22.94
N GLU A 25 3.08 -7.90 23.30
CA GLU A 25 3.99 -9.02 23.02
C GLU A 25 4.23 -9.20 21.52
N ALA A 26 3.15 -9.16 20.72
CA ALA A 26 3.22 -9.24 19.26
C ALA A 26 4.08 -8.11 18.67
N VAL A 27 3.89 -6.88 19.14
CA VAL A 27 4.69 -5.72 18.71
C VAL A 27 6.16 -5.88 19.12
N HIS A 28 6.44 -6.36 20.34
CA HIS A 28 7.81 -6.59 20.81
C HIS A 28 8.53 -7.65 19.96
N LYS A 29 7.88 -8.79 19.71
CA LYS A 29 8.41 -9.85 18.83
C LYS A 29 8.57 -9.39 17.39
N LEU A 30 7.64 -8.57 16.88
CA LEU A 30 7.77 -7.99 15.55
C LEU A 30 9.01 -7.08 15.44
N ASN A 31 9.25 -6.25 16.47
CA ASN A 31 10.39 -5.34 16.51
C ASN A 31 11.74 -6.07 16.58
N SER A 32 11.80 -7.30 17.11
CA SER A 32 13.03 -8.10 17.05
C SER A 32 13.35 -8.61 15.64
N LEU A 33 12.43 -8.50 14.67
CA LEU A 33 12.65 -8.88 13.27
C LEU A 33 13.28 -7.76 12.43
N GLN A 34 13.64 -6.61 13.01
CA GLN A 34 14.21 -5.50 12.24
C GLN A 34 15.54 -5.87 11.57
N SER A 35 15.71 -5.39 10.33
CA SER A 35 16.94 -5.55 9.57
C SER A 35 18.05 -4.69 10.18
N ASN A 36 19.18 -5.30 10.48
CA ASN A 36 20.36 -4.55 10.89
C ASN A 36 21.02 -3.83 9.69
N LYS A 37 21.93 -2.91 9.98
CA LYS A 37 22.63 -2.08 8.99
C LYS A 37 23.35 -2.91 7.92
N ALA A 38 23.81 -4.11 8.25
CA ALA A 38 24.51 -5.02 7.33
C ALA A 38 23.55 -5.65 6.29
N THR A 39 22.33 -6.03 6.68
CA THR A 39 21.31 -6.53 5.76
C THR A 39 20.93 -5.47 4.71
N ILE A 40 20.78 -4.22 5.14
CA ILE A 40 20.50 -3.10 4.23
C ILE A 40 21.65 -2.91 3.24
N ALA A 41 22.91 -3.03 3.69
CA ALA A 41 24.07 -2.95 2.81
C ALA A 41 24.17 -4.11 1.80
N GLN A 42 23.77 -5.33 2.18
CA GLN A 42 23.71 -6.47 1.25
C GLN A 42 22.62 -6.30 0.18
N ILE A 43 21.43 -5.81 0.56
CA ILE A 43 20.37 -5.48 -0.41
C ILE A 43 20.90 -4.47 -1.44
N ARG A 44 21.63 -3.44 -1.01
CA ARG A 44 22.28 -2.46 -1.91
C ARG A 44 23.23 -3.14 -2.89
N LYS A 45 24.07 -4.06 -2.41
CA LYS A 45 25.03 -4.78 -3.24
C LYS A 45 24.31 -5.64 -4.29
N HIS A 46 23.29 -6.41 -3.90
CA HIS A 46 22.56 -7.28 -4.82
C HIS A 46 21.79 -6.51 -5.90
N ILE A 47 21.18 -5.37 -5.57
CA ILE A 47 20.52 -4.50 -6.56
C ILE A 47 21.53 -3.97 -7.57
N LYS A 48 22.71 -3.52 -7.13
CA LYS A 48 23.75 -2.95 -8.02
C LYS A 48 24.44 -3.99 -8.89
N THR A 49 24.67 -5.20 -8.38
CA THR A 49 25.43 -6.24 -9.10
C THR A 49 24.57 -7.11 -10.00
N GLY A 50 23.25 -6.92 -10.00
CA GLY A 50 22.32 -7.84 -10.68
C GLY A 50 22.35 -9.27 -10.12
N GLN A 51 22.99 -9.48 -8.95
CA GLN A 51 22.97 -10.77 -8.27
C GLN A 51 21.54 -11.13 -7.90
N ARG A 52 21.21 -12.41 -8.07
CA ARG A 52 19.90 -12.98 -7.79
C ARG A 52 19.49 -12.66 -6.36
N CYS A 53 18.62 -11.66 -6.19
CA CYS A 53 18.02 -11.37 -4.91
C CYS A 53 17.13 -12.56 -4.53
N THR A 54 17.44 -13.24 -3.42
CA THR A 54 16.69 -14.42 -2.96
C THR A 54 15.32 -14.07 -2.39
N ASN A 55 15.02 -12.77 -2.21
CA ASN A 55 13.77 -12.28 -1.60
C ASN A 55 12.52 -13.00 -2.12
N MET A 56 12.41 -13.28 -3.42
CA MET A 56 11.24 -13.97 -3.97
C MET A 56 11.17 -15.44 -3.53
N LYS A 57 12.30 -16.14 -3.51
CA LYS A 57 12.40 -17.53 -3.04
C LYS A 57 12.15 -17.62 -1.52
N ASP A 58 12.69 -16.66 -0.77
CA ASP A 58 12.48 -16.57 0.67
C ASP A 58 11.01 -16.29 0.98
N MET A 59 10.38 -15.34 0.27
CA MET A 59 8.95 -15.07 0.39
C MET A 59 8.08 -16.28 0.04
N GLU A 60 8.41 -17.01 -1.02
CA GLU A 60 7.70 -18.25 -1.37
C GLU A 60 7.80 -19.27 -0.23
N ASN A 61 8.98 -19.46 0.36
CA ASN A 61 9.17 -20.33 1.52
C ASN A 61 8.31 -19.89 2.72
N TYR A 62 8.36 -18.61 3.09
CA TYR A 62 7.56 -18.07 4.20
C TYR A 62 6.05 -18.23 3.98
N LEU A 63 5.61 -18.04 2.74
CA LEU A 63 4.21 -18.20 2.35
C LEU A 63 3.77 -19.68 2.41
N VAL A 64 4.60 -20.62 1.96
CA VAL A 64 4.34 -22.05 2.10
C VAL A 64 4.24 -22.46 3.58
N ARG A 65 5.18 -22.01 4.43
CA ARG A 65 5.20 -22.30 5.87
C ARG A 65 3.99 -21.74 6.63
N THR A 66 3.32 -20.73 6.08
CA THR A 66 2.08 -20.16 6.65
C THR A 66 0.81 -20.74 6.03
N GLY A 67 0.91 -21.73 5.13
CA GLY A 67 -0.24 -22.36 4.49
C GLY A 67 -0.84 -21.55 3.34
N VAL A 68 -0.05 -20.67 2.73
CA VAL A 68 -0.41 -19.85 1.58
C VAL A 68 0.57 -20.12 0.42
N PRO A 69 0.53 -21.29 -0.24
CA PRO A 69 1.36 -21.51 -1.41
C PRO A 69 1.04 -20.49 -2.51
N LEU A 70 1.94 -20.30 -3.49
CA LEU A 70 1.74 -19.30 -4.55
C LEU A 70 0.46 -19.50 -5.37
N SER A 71 -0.02 -20.75 -5.51
CA SER A 71 -1.31 -21.04 -6.15
C SER A 71 -2.50 -20.42 -5.42
N LYS A 72 -2.47 -20.41 -4.08
CA LYS A 72 -3.47 -19.77 -3.23
C LYS A 72 -3.30 -18.25 -3.19
N LEU A 73 -2.05 -17.76 -3.18
CA LEU A 73 -1.79 -16.32 -3.28
C LEU A 73 -2.31 -15.74 -4.61
N ASP A 74 -2.21 -16.51 -5.70
CA ASP A 74 -2.73 -16.14 -7.02
C ASP A 74 -4.26 -15.96 -7.08
N GLU A 75 -5.00 -16.43 -6.07
CA GLU A 75 -6.45 -16.18 -5.92
C GLU A 75 -6.74 -14.75 -5.42
N LEU A 76 -5.76 -14.10 -4.78
CA LEU A 76 -5.89 -12.74 -4.28
C LEU A 76 -5.85 -11.74 -5.46
N SER A 77 -6.96 -11.04 -5.70
CA SER A 77 -6.97 -9.96 -6.69
C SER A 77 -6.28 -8.71 -6.12
N VAL A 78 -5.26 -8.19 -6.82
CA VAL A 78 -4.44 -7.08 -6.31
C VAL A 78 -4.40 -5.90 -7.27
N ILE A 79 -4.42 -4.69 -6.70
CA ILE A 79 -3.92 -3.47 -7.33
C ILE A 79 -2.58 -3.14 -6.68
N HIS A 80 -1.49 -3.14 -7.45
CA HIS A 80 -0.14 -2.97 -6.92
C HIS A 80 0.41 -1.58 -7.26
N VAL A 81 0.81 -0.81 -6.24
CA VAL A 81 1.17 0.60 -6.39
C VAL A 81 2.63 0.85 -6.01
N ALA A 82 3.45 1.21 -7.00
CA ALA A 82 4.84 1.63 -6.83
C ALA A 82 4.99 3.12 -7.11
N GLY A 83 6.18 3.68 -6.84
CA GLY A 83 6.47 5.11 -7.08
C GLY A 83 7.36 5.73 -6.00
N THR A 84 7.74 6.99 -6.18
CA THR A 84 8.52 7.74 -5.18
C THR A 84 7.59 8.47 -4.23
N LYS A 85 6.79 9.41 -4.76
CA LYS A 85 5.85 10.23 -3.97
C LYS A 85 4.41 9.88 -4.29
N GLY A 86 3.55 9.91 -3.29
CA GLY A 86 2.10 9.71 -3.47
C GLY A 86 1.61 8.26 -3.50
N LYS A 87 2.47 7.25 -3.27
CA LYS A 87 2.10 5.82 -3.20
C LYS A 87 0.97 5.56 -2.20
N GLY A 88 1.21 5.87 -0.92
CA GLY A 88 0.21 5.72 0.14
C GLY A 88 -1.07 6.51 -0.13
N SER A 89 -0.97 7.77 -0.56
CA SER A 89 -2.14 8.60 -0.88
C SER A 89 -2.97 8.03 -2.05
N THR A 90 -2.30 7.63 -3.14
CA THR A 90 -2.96 7.00 -4.30
C THR A 90 -3.63 5.69 -3.89
N SER A 91 -2.93 4.88 -3.09
CA SER A 91 -3.45 3.59 -2.60
C SER A 91 -4.67 3.79 -1.71
N ALA A 92 -4.64 4.78 -0.80
CA ALA A 92 -5.74 5.08 0.11
C ALA A 92 -6.96 5.62 -0.64
N MET A 93 -6.76 6.50 -1.63
CA MET A 93 -7.84 6.99 -2.48
C MET A 93 -8.44 5.86 -3.32
N CYS A 94 -7.60 4.99 -3.89
CA CYS A 94 -8.03 3.84 -4.69
C CYS A 94 -8.89 2.87 -3.85
N GLU A 95 -8.40 2.52 -2.66
CA GLU A 95 -9.16 1.71 -1.69
C GLU A 95 -10.50 2.36 -1.34
N SER A 96 -10.49 3.66 -1.03
CA SER A 96 -11.69 4.37 -0.59
C SER A 96 -12.74 4.45 -1.71
N ILE A 97 -12.30 4.62 -2.96
CA ILE A 97 -13.18 4.52 -4.14
C ILE A 97 -13.78 3.11 -4.20
N LEU A 98 -12.97 2.06 -4.22
CA LEU A 98 -13.46 0.68 -4.32
C LEU A 98 -14.44 0.33 -3.19
N ARG A 99 -14.15 0.77 -1.96
CA ARG A 99 -15.05 0.61 -0.82
C ARG A 99 -16.37 1.37 -0.98
N ALA A 100 -16.35 2.57 -1.57
CA ALA A 100 -17.58 3.32 -1.87
C ALA A 100 -18.46 2.62 -2.91
N TYR A 101 -17.89 1.77 -3.76
CA TYR A 101 -18.62 0.87 -4.66
C TYR A 101 -19.08 -0.45 -4.00
N GLY A 102 -18.83 -0.63 -2.71
CA GLY A 102 -19.30 -1.79 -1.93
C GLY A 102 -18.39 -3.03 -1.98
N TYR A 103 -17.17 -2.92 -2.54
CA TYR A 103 -16.22 -4.03 -2.53
C TYR A 103 -15.62 -4.24 -1.14
N ARG A 104 -15.36 -5.50 -0.78
CA ARG A 104 -14.59 -5.86 0.41
C ARG A 104 -13.11 -5.61 0.12
N THR A 105 -12.58 -4.53 0.66
CA THR A 105 -11.21 -4.08 0.38
C THR A 105 -10.22 -4.53 1.46
N GLY A 106 -9.05 -4.97 1.02
CA GLY A 106 -7.83 -5.04 1.82
C GLY A 106 -6.89 -3.91 1.43
N PHE A 107 -6.10 -3.42 2.38
CA PHE A 107 -5.13 -2.35 2.14
C PHE A 107 -3.84 -2.61 2.91
N TYR A 108 -2.72 -2.63 2.18
CA TYR A 108 -1.38 -2.80 2.74
C TYR A 108 -0.49 -1.62 2.42
N SER A 109 0.07 -0.97 3.45
CA SER A 109 0.88 0.25 3.30
C SER A 109 2.13 0.31 4.17
N SER A 110 3.01 1.25 3.84
CA SER A 110 4.18 1.55 4.67
C SER A 110 4.72 2.98 4.50
N PRO A 111 5.32 3.58 5.55
CA PRO A 111 5.30 3.14 6.95
C PRO A 111 3.94 3.35 7.63
N HIS A 112 3.82 3.03 8.92
CA HIS A 112 2.72 3.51 9.76
C HIS A 112 3.05 4.88 10.33
N LEU A 113 2.04 5.65 10.77
CA LEU A 113 2.22 6.92 11.46
C LEU A 113 2.34 6.75 12.97
N VAL A 114 1.38 6.05 13.60
CA VAL A 114 1.33 5.87 15.06
C VAL A 114 1.46 4.41 15.44
N ALA A 115 0.68 3.51 14.82
CA ALA A 115 0.62 2.11 15.22
C ALA A 115 0.80 1.14 14.04
N VAL A 116 1.50 0.02 14.26
CA VAL A 116 1.82 -0.95 13.19
C VAL A 116 0.62 -1.53 12.46
N ARG A 117 -0.48 -1.71 13.20
CA ARG A 117 -1.77 -2.15 12.67
C ARG A 117 -2.36 -1.23 11.60
N GLU A 118 -1.93 0.03 11.48
CA GLU A 118 -2.32 0.91 10.37
C GLU A 118 -1.88 0.40 9.00
N ARG A 119 -0.85 -0.44 8.95
CA ARG A 119 -0.30 -1.01 7.72
C ARG A 119 -1.21 -2.03 7.08
N ILE A 120 -2.13 -2.65 7.84
CA ILE A 120 -3.07 -3.66 7.34
C ILE A 120 -4.47 -3.18 7.69
N ARG A 121 -5.26 -2.82 6.69
CA ARG A 121 -6.64 -2.36 6.87
C ARG A 121 -7.61 -3.24 6.12
N LEU A 122 -8.80 -3.40 6.69
CA LEU A 122 -9.96 -4.04 6.08
C LEU A 122 -11.06 -3.01 6.01
N ALA A 123 -11.65 -2.80 4.83
CA ALA A 123 -12.69 -1.80 4.62
C ALA A 123 -12.32 -0.40 5.17
N GLY A 124 -11.08 0.04 4.93
CA GLY A 124 -10.55 1.32 5.41
C GLY A 124 -10.15 1.37 6.90
N ILE A 125 -10.41 0.33 7.68
CA ILE A 125 -10.18 0.30 9.13
C ILE A 125 -8.93 -0.54 9.47
N PRO A 126 -7.93 0.02 10.19
CA PRO A 126 -6.82 -0.77 10.73
C PRO A 126 -7.29 -1.96 11.56
N LEU A 127 -6.57 -3.09 11.48
CA LEU A 127 -6.88 -4.25 12.33
C LEU A 127 -6.96 -3.84 13.81
N SER A 128 -7.96 -4.35 14.53
CA SER A 128 -8.02 -4.19 15.99
C SER A 128 -6.77 -4.80 16.65
N GLU A 129 -6.43 -4.37 17.86
CA GLU A 129 -5.28 -4.94 18.58
C GLU A 129 -5.39 -6.46 18.76
N ALA A 130 -6.59 -6.95 19.13
CA ALA A 130 -6.85 -8.38 19.26
C ALA A 130 -6.69 -9.11 17.93
N THR A 131 -7.32 -8.61 16.85
CA THR A 131 -7.21 -9.22 15.51
C THR A 131 -5.77 -9.21 15.00
N PHE A 132 -5.03 -8.11 15.22
CA PHE A 132 -3.62 -8.02 14.86
C PHE A 132 -2.80 -9.06 15.62
N ALA A 133 -2.98 -9.18 16.93
CA ALA A 133 -2.28 -10.15 17.76
C ALA A 133 -2.58 -11.60 17.32
N ASP A 134 -3.85 -11.93 17.06
CA ASP A 134 -4.24 -13.27 16.61
C ASP A 134 -3.57 -13.66 15.28
N TYR A 135 -3.62 -12.76 14.29
CA TYR A 135 -2.94 -12.98 13.01
C TYR A 135 -1.41 -13.00 13.16
N PHE A 136 -0.86 -12.14 14.01
CA PHE A 136 0.56 -12.11 14.30
C PHE A 136 1.03 -13.45 14.85
N HIS A 137 0.42 -13.94 15.93
CA HIS A 137 0.83 -15.20 16.56
C HIS A 137 0.63 -16.39 15.63
N LYS A 138 -0.48 -16.43 14.88
CA LYS A 138 -0.71 -17.48 13.88
C LYS A 138 0.42 -17.57 12.85
N VAL A 139 0.83 -16.43 12.29
CA VAL A 139 1.89 -16.35 11.27
C VAL A 139 3.27 -16.58 11.90
N TYR A 140 3.55 -15.92 13.02
CA TYR A 140 4.82 -16.01 13.73
C TYR A 140 5.10 -17.43 14.19
N ASP A 141 4.14 -18.10 14.83
CA ASP A 141 4.33 -19.45 15.35
C ASP A 141 4.49 -20.47 14.22
N ALA A 142 3.76 -20.31 13.10
CA ALA A 142 3.91 -21.18 11.93
C ALA A 142 5.32 -21.08 11.34
N LEU A 143 5.85 -19.87 11.19
CA LEU A 143 7.22 -19.63 10.72
C LEU A 143 8.24 -20.13 11.75
N TYR A 144 8.10 -19.76 13.02
CA TYR A 144 9.07 -20.11 14.06
C TYR A 144 9.20 -21.63 14.28
N LYS A 145 8.08 -22.36 14.26
CA LYS A 145 8.07 -23.84 14.39
C LYS A 145 8.76 -24.55 13.23
N THR A 146 8.83 -23.92 12.06
CA THR A 146 9.38 -24.49 10.83
C THR A 146 10.71 -23.85 10.44
N GLN A 147 11.35 -23.11 11.37
CA GLN A 147 12.65 -22.51 11.09
C GLN A 147 13.73 -23.58 11.02
N GLU A 148 14.57 -23.51 9.98
CA GLU A 148 15.62 -24.50 9.75
C GLU A 148 16.95 -24.13 10.42
N TYR A 149 17.22 -22.83 10.57
CA TYR A 149 18.46 -22.30 11.14
C TYR A 149 18.25 -20.90 11.73
N GLU A 150 19.23 -20.43 12.51
CA GLU A 150 19.19 -19.10 13.09
C GLU A 150 19.19 -18.02 12.00
N GLY A 151 18.16 -17.16 12.01
CA GLY A 151 18.00 -16.09 11.02
C GLY A 151 17.10 -16.44 9.83
N ASP A 152 16.54 -17.65 9.78
CA ASP A 152 15.55 -18.09 8.79
C ASP A 152 14.15 -17.45 8.99
N MET A 153 13.95 -16.63 10.02
CA MET A 153 12.73 -15.85 10.18
C MET A 153 12.71 -14.63 9.24
N PRO A 154 11.55 -14.30 8.63
CA PRO A 154 11.44 -13.14 7.77
C PRO A 154 11.74 -11.85 8.53
N LYS A 155 12.42 -10.91 7.87
CA LYS A 155 12.63 -9.56 8.41
C LYS A 155 11.32 -8.79 8.49
N TYR A 156 11.30 -7.75 9.32
CA TYR A 156 10.12 -6.94 9.68
C TYR A 156 9.12 -6.70 8.54
N PHE A 157 9.59 -6.19 7.39
CA PHE A 157 8.72 -5.88 6.26
C PHE A 157 8.23 -7.14 5.54
N ALA A 158 9.09 -8.15 5.37
CA ALA A 158 8.71 -9.43 4.78
C ALA A 158 7.65 -10.14 5.64
N PHE A 159 7.83 -10.15 6.96
CA PHE A 159 6.88 -10.70 7.92
C PHE A 159 5.51 -10.03 7.78
N LEU A 160 5.45 -8.70 7.82
CA LEU A 160 4.19 -7.96 7.67
C LEU A 160 3.53 -8.19 6.31
N THR A 161 4.32 -8.38 5.26
CA THR A 161 3.81 -8.70 3.92
C THR A 161 3.15 -10.08 3.90
N VAL A 162 3.79 -11.09 4.48
CA VAL A 162 3.22 -12.44 4.65
C VAL A 162 1.94 -12.40 5.48
N MET A 163 1.96 -11.65 6.60
CA MET A 163 0.80 -11.47 7.47
C MET A 163 -0.36 -10.79 6.72
N ALA A 164 -0.10 -9.72 5.96
CA ALA A 164 -1.12 -9.02 5.18
C ALA A 164 -1.81 -9.95 4.17
N PHE A 165 -1.06 -10.79 3.46
CA PHE A 165 -1.64 -11.75 2.51
C PHE A 165 -2.49 -12.82 3.21
N ASN A 166 -2.04 -13.34 4.35
CA ASN A 166 -2.84 -14.25 5.17
C ASN A 166 -4.16 -13.60 5.60
N VAL A 167 -4.11 -12.36 6.09
CA VAL A 167 -5.29 -11.57 6.47
C VAL A 167 -6.25 -11.44 5.29
N PHE A 168 -5.78 -10.96 4.13
CA PHE A 168 -6.64 -10.69 2.99
C PHE A 168 -7.30 -11.94 2.40
N LEU A 169 -6.57 -13.05 2.33
CA LEU A 169 -7.11 -14.33 1.86
C LEU A 169 -8.16 -14.90 2.84
N GLU A 170 -7.89 -14.87 4.14
CA GLU A 170 -8.81 -15.38 5.15
C GLU A 170 -10.08 -14.53 5.29
N GLN A 171 -9.93 -13.22 5.16
CA GLN A 171 -11.05 -12.27 5.16
C GLN A 171 -11.78 -12.23 3.80
N LYS A 172 -11.28 -13.00 2.80
CA LYS A 172 -11.85 -13.14 1.47
C LYS A 172 -12.12 -11.79 0.81
N VAL A 173 -11.16 -10.85 0.89
CA VAL A 173 -11.32 -9.54 0.26
C VAL A 173 -11.52 -9.70 -1.25
N ASP A 174 -12.36 -8.86 -1.84
CA ASP A 174 -12.58 -8.86 -3.28
C ASP A 174 -11.36 -8.27 -4.01
N VAL A 175 -10.67 -7.33 -3.37
CA VAL A 175 -9.46 -6.66 -3.87
C VAL A 175 -8.55 -6.23 -2.72
N ALA A 176 -7.25 -6.43 -2.88
CA ALA A 176 -6.23 -5.82 -2.02
C ALA A 176 -5.50 -4.71 -2.77
N VAL A 177 -5.44 -3.51 -2.19
CA VAL A 177 -4.57 -2.43 -2.66
C VAL A 177 -3.25 -2.51 -1.90
N VAL A 178 -2.18 -2.84 -2.62
CA VAL A 178 -0.87 -3.15 -2.02
C VAL A 178 0.12 -2.07 -2.43
N GLU A 179 0.63 -1.34 -1.45
CA GLU A 179 1.73 -0.40 -1.63
C GLU A 179 3.08 -1.14 -1.63
N VAL A 180 3.94 -0.82 -2.59
CA VAL A 180 5.34 -1.23 -2.58
C VAL A 180 6.11 -0.50 -1.49
N GLY A 181 6.92 -1.23 -0.71
CA GLY A 181 7.79 -0.64 0.30
C GLY A 181 8.90 0.21 -0.32
N ILE A 182 9.94 -0.45 -0.85
CA ILE A 182 11.10 0.24 -1.43
C ILE A 182 11.41 -0.35 -2.81
N GLY A 183 11.58 0.53 -3.79
CA GLY A 183 11.89 0.13 -5.16
C GLY A 183 10.66 -0.46 -5.86
N GLY A 184 10.66 -1.78 -6.01
CA GLY A 184 9.64 -2.53 -6.76
C GLY A 184 10.16 -3.90 -7.16
N LEU A 185 11.18 -3.94 -8.01
CA LEU A 185 11.76 -5.17 -8.57
C LEU A 185 12.10 -6.23 -7.50
N VAL A 186 12.75 -5.79 -6.42
CA VAL A 186 13.21 -6.66 -5.33
C VAL A 186 12.38 -6.50 -4.04
N ASP A 187 11.30 -5.74 -4.10
CA ASP A 187 10.43 -5.53 -2.94
C ASP A 187 9.67 -6.82 -2.62
N TYR A 188 9.48 -7.11 -1.33
CA TYR A 188 8.82 -8.33 -0.89
C TYR A 188 7.37 -8.47 -1.40
N THR A 189 6.69 -7.35 -1.69
CA THR A 189 5.35 -7.37 -2.30
C THR A 189 5.36 -7.84 -3.75
N ASN A 190 6.50 -7.82 -4.44
CA ASN A 190 6.61 -8.23 -5.84
C ASN A 190 6.51 -9.76 -6.07
N ILE A 191 6.36 -10.54 -4.99
CA ILE A 191 6.01 -11.96 -5.04
C ILE A 191 4.64 -12.21 -5.70
N LEU A 192 3.78 -11.19 -5.75
CA LEU A 192 2.51 -11.23 -6.45
C LEU A 192 2.72 -11.45 -7.96
N ARG A 193 2.22 -12.58 -8.49
CA ARG A 193 2.43 -12.98 -9.89
C ARG A 193 1.29 -12.53 -10.80
N LYS A 194 0.05 -12.68 -10.33
CA LYS A 194 -1.17 -12.34 -11.07
C LYS A 194 -1.73 -10.99 -10.62
N VAL A 195 -1.18 -9.92 -11.17
CA VAL A 195 -1.62 -8.55 -10.85
C VAL A 195 -2.39 -7.96 -12.05
N PRO A 196 -3.72 -7.76 -11.95
CA PRO A 196 -4.50 -7.20 -13.06
C PRO A 196 -4.21 -5.73 -13.33
N VAL A 197 -3.92 -4.93 -12.29
CA VAL A 197 -3.75 -3.48 -12.39
C VAL A 197 -2.56 -3.00 -11.57
N ILE A 198 -1.73 -2.16 -12.18
CA ILE A 198 -0.52 -1.59 -11.57
C ILE A 198 -0.55 -0.08 -11.68
N GLY A 199 -0.19 0.61 -10.61
CA GLY A 199 -0.01 2.06 -10.57
C GLY A 199 1.44 2.44 -10.31
N ILE A 200 1.98 3.36 -11.10
CA ILE A 200 3.27 4.01 -10.85
C ILE A 200 3.01 5.49 -10.55
N THR A 201 3.19 5.89 -9.30
CA THR A 201 3.03 7.29 -8.89
C THR A 201 4.23 8.14 -9.34
N ALA A 202 4.25 9.43 -8.98
CA ALA A 202 5.34 10.33 -9.34
C ALA A 202 6.72 9.74 -8.96
N LEU A 203 7.62 9.76 -9.93
CA LEU A 203 9.01 9.34 -9.78
C LEU A 203 9.89 10.54 -9.50
N GLY A 204 10.84 10.34 -8.59
CA GLY A 204 11.81 11.35 -8.19
C GLY A 204 12.97 10.69 -7.48
N LEU A 205 14.06 11.43 -7.32
CA LEU A 205 15.25 10.95 -6.61
C LEU A 205 14.90 10.69 -5.13
N ASP A 206 14.92 9.41 -4.75
CA ASP A 206 14.68 8.96 -3.39
C ASP A 206 15.34 7.60 -3.17
N HIS A 207 15.72 7.32 -1.93
CA HIS A 207 16.48 6.13 -1.57
C HIS A 207 17.69 5.89 -2.47
N THR A 208 18.42 6.96 -2.83
CA THR A 208 19.51 6.91 -3.82
C THR A 208 20.65 5.98 -3.39
N ALA A 209 20.82 5.79 -2.08
CA ALA A 209 21.73 4.80 -1.51
C ALA A 209 21.38 3.34 -1.86
N ILE A 210 20.13 3.06 -2.26
CA ILE A 210 19.59 1.71 -2.52
C ILE A 210 19.24 1.54 -4.00
N LEU A 211 18.54 2.51 -4.60
CA LEU A 211 17.92 2.36 -5.92
C LEU A 211 18.76 2.92 -7.08
N GLY A 212 19.87 3.60 -6.79
CA GLY A 212 20.68 4.31 -7.79
C GLY A 212 20.64 5.81 -7.60
N THR A 213 21.57 6.52 -8.23
CA THR A 213 21.72 7.97 -8.10
C THR A 213 21.07 8.73 -9.25
N THR A 214 20.47 8.01 -10.21
CA THR A 214 19.84 8.60 -11.38
C THR A 214 18.35 8.26 -11.45
N LEU A 215 17.57 9.14 -12.09
CA LEU A 215 16.14 8.92 -12.28
C LEU A 215 15.81 7.67 -13.14
N PRO A 216 16.57 7.34 -14.20
CA PRO A 216 16.39 6.09 -14.95
C PRO A 216 16.56 4.82 -14.10
N GLU A 217 17.55 4.75 -13.20
CA GLU A 217 17.75 3.59 -12.32
C GLU A 217 16.55 3.39 -11.37
N ILE A 218 16.06 4.50 -10.81
CA ILE A 218 14.89 4.52 -9.93
C ILE A 218 13.63 4.09 -10.69
N ALA A 219 13.45 4.58 -11.92
CA ALA A 219 12.36 4.19 -12.80
C ALA A 219 12.41 2.68 -13.12
N ALA A 220 13.59 2.14 -13.44
CA ALA A 220 13.77 0.73 -13.74
C ALA A 220 13.44 -0.15 -12.53
N ALA A 221 13.88 0.25 -11.33
CA ALA A 221 13.58 -0.46 -10.09
C ALA A 221 12.08 -0.49 -9.80
N LYS A 222 11.37 0.63 -10.00
CA LYS A 222 9.92 0.74 -9.73
C LYS A 222 9.08 0.04 -10.79
N ALA A 223 9.46 0.15 -12.07
CA ALA A 223 8.80 -0.55 -13.16
C ALA A 223 8.98 -2.07 -13.08
N GLY A 224 9.89 -2.57 -12.23
CA GLY A 224 10.06 -3.99 -11.94
C GLY A 224 8.84 -4.70 -11.36
N VAL A 225 7.80 -3.97 -10.92
CA VAL A 225 6.52 -4.57 -10.52
C VAL A 225 5.63 -4.91 -11.71
N MET A 226 5.87 -4.33 -12.90
CA MET A 226 5.04 -4.59 -14.08
C MET A 226 5.06 -6.08 -14.46
N LYS A 227 3.87 -6.64 -14.69
CA LYS A 227 3.68 -8.06 -15.03
C LYS A 227 3.06 -8.18 -16.42
N THR A 228 3.32 -9.30 -17.09
CA THR A 228 2.72 -9.57 -18.40
C THR A 228 1.20 -9.56 -18.33
N GLY A 229 0.59 -8.83 -19.25
CA GLY A 229 -0.86 -8.71 -19.35
C GLY A 229 -1.53 -7.95 -18.21
N CYS A 230 -0.83 -7.19 -17.36
CA CYS A 230 -1.47 -6.22 -16.46
C CYS A 230 -1.88 -4.95 -17.22
N LEU A 231 -2.80 -4.15 -16.68
CA LEU A 231 -2.96 -2.75 -17.09
C LEU A 231 -2.08 -1.87 -16.21
N ALA A 232 -1.06 -1.23 -16.76
CA ALA A 232 -0.21 -0.30 -16.03
C ALA A 232 -0.63 1.15 -16.26
N TYR A 233 -0.78 1.91 -15.18
CA TYR A 233 -1.12 3.32 -15.20
C TYR A 233 -0.03 4.14 -14.51
N THR A 234 0.26 5.32 -15.05
CA THR A 234 1.23 6.25 -14.47
C THR A 234 0.75 7.69 -14.57
N VAL A 235 1.28 8.56 -13.73
CA VAL A 235 1.17 10.01 -13.92
C VAL A 235 2.19 10.48 -14.97
N GLN A 236 2.08 11.73 -15.44
CA GLN A 236 3.15 12.31 -16.25
C GLN A 236 4.46 12.28 -15.46
N GLN A 237 5.53 11.81 -16.11
CA GLN A 237 6.88 11.73 -15.54
C GLN A 237 7.83 12.63 -16.32
N GLU A 238 9.01 12.86 -15.78
CA GLU A 238 10.14 13.37 -16.55
C GLU A 238 10.48 12.44 -17.72
N THR A 239 10.96 13.02 -18.82
CA THR A 239 11.21 12.32 -20.10
C THR A 239 12.07 11.07 -19.92
N GLU A 240 13.17 11.17 -19.17
CA GLU A 240 14.10 10.05 -18.96
C GLU A 240 13.47 8.91 -18.16
N ALA A 241 12.65 9.23 -17.15
CA ALA A 241 11.91 8.24 -16.39
C ALA A 241 10.82 7.58 -17.24
N MET A 242 10.09 8.37 -18.02
CA MET A 242 8.99 7.89 -18.88
C MET A 242 9.51 6.91 -19.93
N LYS A 243 10.66 7.20 -20.56
CA LYS A 243 11.32 6.29 -21.51
C LYS A 243 11.58 4.93 -20.88
N VAL A 244 12.09 4.88 -19.66
CA VAL A 244 12.33 3.62 -18.94
C VAL A 244 11.04 2.88 -18.63
N LEU A 245 9.98 3.58 -18.20
CA LEU A 245 8.68 2.95 -17.96
C LEU A 245 8.11 2.34 -19.25
N GLN A 246 8.18 3.06 -20.37
CA GLN A 246 7.71 2.59 -21.68
C GLN A 246 8.50 1.38 -22.18
N GLN A 247 9.84 1.43 -22.09
CA GLN A 247 10.71 0.30 -22.43
C GLN A 247 10.38 -0.92 -21.58
N LYS A 248 10.19 -0.74 -20.27
CA LYS A 248 9.86 -1.86 -19.38
C LYS A 248 8.49 -2.45 -19.70
N ALA A 249 7.48 -1.61 -19.93
CA ALA A 249 6.13 -2.04 -20.30
C ALA A 249 6.13 -2.84 -21.61
N CYS A 250 6.87 -2.37 -22.61
CA CYS A 250 7.10 -3.10 -23.86
C CYS A 250 7.75 -4.46 -23.61
N ASN A 251 8.85 -4.50 -22.85
CA ASN A 251 9.60 -5.74 -22.57
C ASN A 251 8.78 -6.80 -21.82
N VAL A 252 7.83 -6.39 -20.98
CA VAL A 252 6.97 -7.33 -20.24
C VAL A 252 5.62 -7.57 -20.91
N ASN A 253 5.38 -6.97 -22.08
CA ASN A 253 4.11 -7.03 -22.81
C ASN A 253 2.91 -6.59 -21.95
N CYS A 254 2.97 -5.38 -21.40
CA CYS A 254 1.82 -4.74 -20.77
C CYS A 254 1.58 -3.33 -21.32
N PRO A 255 0.32 -2.91 -21.48
CA PRO A 255 0.03 -1.51 -21.80
C PRO A 255 0.38 -0.60 -20.64
N LEU A 256 0.99 0.54 -20.96
CA LEU A 256 1.27 1.65 -20.04
C LEU A 256 0.50 2.88 -20.48
N THR A 257 -0.41 3.36 -19.64
CA THR A 257 -1.26 4.52 -19.93
C THR A 257 -0.95 5.66 -18.97
N ILE A 258 -0.73 6.85 -19.52
CA ILE A 258 -0.63 8.09 -18.72
C ILE A 258 -2.06 8.52 -18.36
N VAL A 259 -2.32 8.71 -17.07
CA VAL A 259 -3.65 9.12 -16.59
C VAL A 259 -3.94 10.56 -16.97
N PRO A 260 -5.22 10.91 -17.21
CA PRO A 260 -5.58 12.27 -17.60
C PRO A 260 -5.31 13.26 -16.46
N LYS A 261 -5.16 14.55 -16.78
CA LYS A 261 -5.09 15.60 -15.75
C LYS A 261 -6.40 15.65 -14.98
N TYR A 262 -6.34 15.84 -13.67
CA TYR A 262 -7.55 15.85 -12.82
C TYR A 262 -8.58 16.91 -13.27
N SER A 263 -8.11 18.05 -13.79
CA SER A 263 -8.98 19.11 -14.32
C SER A 263 -9.84 18.70 -15.52
N THR A 264 -9.54 17.57 -16.16
CA THR A 264 -10.29 17.07 -17.33
C THR A 264 -11.45 16.15 -16.96
N TYR A 265 -11.60 15.78 -15.68
CA TYR A 265 -12.75 14.98 -15.25
C TYR A 265 -14.02 15.83 -15.18
N ALA A 266 -15.11 15.27 -15.72
CA ALA A 266 -16.45 15.79 -15.53
C ALA A 266 -17.07 15.21 -14.25
N PHE A 267 -17.81 16.04 -13.52
CA PHE A 267 -18.44 15.66 -12.26
C PHE A 267 -19.96 15.66 -12.44
N GLN A 268 -20.61 14.53 -12.17
CA GLN A 268 -22.07 14.47 -12.23
C GLN A 268 -22.76 15.38 -11.19
N ASN A 269 -22.05 15.77 -10.12
CA ASN A 269 -22.61 16.56 -8.99
C ASN A 269 -21.76 17.79 -8.59
N GLY A 270 -20.85 18.26 -9.44
CA GLY A 270 -20.04 19.48 -9.18
C GLY A 270 -19.04 19.41 -8.01
N LEU A 271 -18.99 18.32 -7.25
CA LEU A 271 -18.11 18.18 -6.09
C LEU A 271 -16.65 18.03 -6.52
N ARG A 272 -15.80 18.93 -6.02
CA ARG A 272 -14.35 18.93 -6.25
C ARG A 272 -13.61 18.51 -4.98
N LEU A 273 -12.36 18.08 -5.12
CA LEU A 273 -11.48 17.83 -3.97
C LEU A 273 -11.33 19.09 -3.12
N SER A 274 -11.31 18.94 -1.79
CA SER A 274 -11.00 20.05 -0.88
C SER A 274 -9.58 20.54 -1.06
N ILE A 275 -8.63 19.61 -1.25
CA ILE A 275 -7.21 19.92 -1.43
C ILE A 275 -6.93 20.26 -2.91
N GLN A 276 -6.55 21.51 -3.16
CA GLN A 276 -6.32 22.06 -4.50
C GLN A 276 -4.86 22.02 -4.97
N LEU A 277 -4.04 21.14 -4.40
CA LEU A 277 -2.65 20.93 -4.81
C LEU A 277 -2.54 20.01 -6.03
N GLU A 278 -1.66 20.33 -6.97
CA GLU A 278 -1.44 19.50 -8.16
C GLU A 278 -0.94 18.10 -7.81
N ALA A 279 -0.04 17.95 -6.83
CA ALA A 279 0.41 16.62 -6.37
C ALA A 279 -0.75 15.76 -5.83
N TYR A 280 -1.69 16.37 -5.11
CA TYR A 280 -2.88 15.66 -4.60
C TYR A 280 -3.82 15.25 -5.73
N LYS A 281 -4.07 16.16 -6.69
CA LYS A 281 -4.88 15.92 -7.88
C LYS A 281 -4.29 14.82 -8.78
N MET A 282 -2.96 14.77 -8.93
CA MET A 282 -2.27 13.71 -9.66
C MET A 282 -2.49 12.33 -9.02
N ASN A 283 -2.35 12.23 -7.70
CA ASN A 283 -2.62 11.00 -6.95
C ASN A 283 -4.09 10.58 -7.08
N ALA A 284 -5.03 11.53 -7.01
CA ALA A 284 -6.45 11.28 -7.19
C ALA A 284 -6.77 10.76 -8.60
N SER A 285 -6.19 11.38 -9.64
CA SER A 285 -6.37 10.93 -11.03
C SER A 285 -5.89 9.49 -11.23
N LEU A 286 -4.71 9.17 -10.68
CA LEU A 286 -4.17 7.81 -10.76
C LEU A 286 -5.08 6.83 -10.00
N ALA A 287 -5.49 7.15 -8.78
CA ALA A 287 -6.39 6.33 -7.98
C ALA A 287 -7.73 6.03 -8.69
N ILE A 288 -8.33 7.02 -9.34
CA ILE A 288 -9.55 6.86 -10.14
C ILE A 288 -9.32 5.81 -11.23
N GLN A 289 -8.28 5.95 -12.05
CA GLN A 289 -8.04 5.02 -13.15
C GLN A 289 -7.71 3.61 -12.65
N LEU A 290 -6.97 3.47 -11.56
CA LEU A 290 -6.67 2.17 -10.96
C LEU A 290 -7.93 1.45 -10.49
N ALA A 291 -8.78 2.14 -9.72
CA ALA A 291 -10.02 1.56 -9.21
C ALA A 291 -10.96 1.14 -10.35
N HIS A 292 -11.17 2.04 -11.32
CA HIS A 292 -12.06 1.77 -12.45
C HIS A 292 -11.54 0.71 -13.41
N ALA A 293 -10.23 0.65 -13.66
CA ALA A 293 -9.64 -0.42 -14.45
C ALA A 293 -9.85 -1.79 -13.77
N TRP A 294 -9.67 -1.86 -12.45
CA TRP A 294 -9.89 -3.09 -11.71
C TRP A 294 -11.36 -3.51 -11.72
N MET A 295 -12.29 -2.58 -11.46
CA MET A 295 -13.73 -2.84 -11.51
C MET A 295 -14.16 -3.36 -12.89
N ARG A 296 -13.66 -2.76 -13.98
CA ARG A 296 -13.93 -3.25 -15.34
C ARG A 296 -13.44 -4.67 -15.55
N ILE A 297 -12.22 -5.00 -15.13
CA ILE A 297 -11.68 -6.36 -15.24
C ILE A 297 -12.55 -7.34 -14.45
N LYS A 298 -12.97 -6.96 -13.24
CA LYS A 298 -13.83 -7.77 -12.37
C LYS A 298 -15.23 -8.00 -12.95
N CYS A 299 -15.87 -6.97 -13.50
CA CYS A 299 -17.25 -7.02 -13.99
C CYS A 299 -17.39 -7.53 -15.44
N ASN A 300 -16.42 -7.26 -16.31
CA ASN A 300 -16.53 -7.54 -17.75
C ASN A 300 -15.66 -8.73 -18.18
N ASN A 301 -15.73 -9.87 -17.47
CA ASN A 301 -15.02 -11.11 -17.84
C ASN A 301 -13.53 -10.92 -18.19
N ASN A 302 -12.79 -10.14 -17.40
CA ASN A 302 -11.38 -9.84 -17.61
C ASN A 302 -11.03 -9.07 -18.90
N VAL A 303 -11.92 -8.25 -19.43
CA VAL A 303 -11.58 -7.33 -20.54
C VAL A 303 -10.53 -6.32 -20.08
N LYS A 304 -9.33 -6.41 -20.67
CA LYS A 304 -8.17 -5.55 -20.40
C LYS A 304 -7.95 -4.59 -21.56
N ASN A 305 -8.79 -3.56 -21.65
CA ASN A 305 -8.62 -2.49 -22.62
C ASN A 305 -8.01 -1.25 -21.94
N PRO A 306 -6.77 -0.84 -22.29
CA PRO A 306 -6.12 0.33 -21.70
C PRO A 306 -6.78 1.67 -22.10
N ASP A 307 -7.50 1.71 -23.21
CA ASP A 307 -8.06 2.95 -23.80
C ASP A 307 -9.37 3.40 -23.14
N LEU A 308 -9.98 2.55 -22.31
CA LEU A 308 -11.25 2.83 -21.63
C LEU A 308 -11.08 3.71 -20.38
N LEU A 309 -10.35 4.82 -20.52
CA LEU A 309 -10.15 5.77 -19.42
C LEU A 309 -11.47 6.39 -18.99
N VAL A 310 -11.68 6.42 -17.67
CA VAL A 310 -12.84 7.11 -17.10
C VAL A 310 -12.60 8.61 -17.20
N LYS A 311 -13.60 9.35 -17.68
CA LYS A 311 -13.56 10.82 -17.76
C LYS A 311 -14.71 11.49 -17.02
N THR A 312 -15.81 10.78 -16.81
CA THR A 312 -16.96 11.26 -16.04
C THR A 312 -17.04 10.49 -14.73
N LEU A 313 -16.98 11.18 -13.61
CA LEU A 313 -16.98 10.55 -12.29
C LEU A 313 -18.40 10.31 -11.79
N SER A 314 -18.66 9.09 -11.33
CA SER A 314 -19.92 8.74 -10.67
C SER A 314 -19.96 9.32 -9.24
N LYS A 315 -21.16 9.28 -8.65
CA LYS A 315 -21.38 9.65 -7.25
C LYS A 315 -20.48 8.87 -6.29
N GLU A 316 -20.32 7.57 -6.47
CA GLU A 316 -19.53 6.68 -5.61
C GLU A 316 -18.04 7.02 -5.69
N THR A 317 -17.52 7.30 -6.89
CA THR A 317 -16.12 7.72 -7.05
C THR A 317 -15.84 9.02 -6.30
N VAL A 318 -16.77 9.98 -6.43
CA VAL A 318 -16.68 11.27 -5.75
C VAL A 318 -16.76 11.11 -4.22
N ILE A 319 -17.67 10.27 -3.72
CA ILE A 319 -17.76 9.93 -2.29
C ILE A 319 -16.45 9.29 -1.80
N GLY A 320 -15.93 8.30 -2.53
CA GLY A 320 -14.69 7.62 -2.17
C GLY A 320 -13.49 8.56 -2.08
N LEU A 321 -13.37 9.51 -3.01
CA LEU A 321 -12.34 10.55 -2.96
C LEU A 321 -12.50 11.52 -1.79
N ARG A 322 -13.73 11.98 -1.52
CA ARG A 322 -14.04 12.92 -0.45
C ARG A 322 -13.81 12.29 0.94
N ASP A 323 -14.25 11.04 1.11
CA ASP A 323 -14.24 10.35 2.40
C ASP A 323 -12.91 9.63 2.67
N CYS A 324 -11.96 9.68 1.73
CA CYS A 324 -10.62 9.14 1.90
C CYS A 324 -9.90 9.88 3.04
N LYS A 325 -9.60 9.16 4.12
CA LYS A 325 -8.79 9.66 5.23
C LYS A 325 -7.39 9.06 5.18
N TRP A 326 -6.39 9.92 5.07
CA TRP A 326 -4.99 9.51 5.07
C TRP A 326 -4.19 10.32 6.11
N PRO A 327 -4.13 9.84 7.38
CA PRO A 327 -3.50 10.58 8.47
C PRO A 327 -2.06 10.97 8.16
N GLY A 328 -1.69 12.20 8.51
CA GLY A 328 -0.34 12.74 8.31
C GLY A 328 -0.03 13.16 6.87
N ARG A 329 -1.03 13.30 6.00
CA ARG A 329 -0.92 13.94 4.68
C ARG A 329 -2.03 14.96 4.51
N TYR A 330 -1.66 16.23 4.41
CA TYR A 330 -2.60 17.35 4.31
C TYR A 330 -3.73 17.26 5.36
N HIS A 331 -3.37 16.83 6.57
CA HIS A 331 -4.33 16.46 7.61
C HIS A 331 -4.53 17.66 8.55
N ILE A 332 -5.74 18.21 8.55
CA ILE A 332 -6.16 19.28 9.46
C ILE A 332 -6.93 18.66 10.61
N VAL A 333 -6.50 18.94 11.84
CA VAL A 333 -7.18 18.53 13.07
C VAL A 333 -7.70 19.78 13.77
N GLU A 334 -9.02 19.93 13.81
CA GLU A 334 -9.66 21.01 14.56
C GLU A 334 -9.64 20.68 16.06
N THR A 335 -9.17 21.63 16.86
CA THR A 335 -9.16 21.53 18.33
C THR A 335 -9.83 22.77 18.93
N GLU A 336 -10.15 22.73 20.23
CA GLU A 336 -10.67 23.89 20.95
C GLU A 336 -9.69 25.08 21.00
N TRP A 337 -8.39 24.84 20.77
CA TRP A 337 -7.33 25.85 20.78
C TRP A 337 -6.94 26.34 19.38
N GLY A 338 -7.57 25.82 18.33
CA GLY A 338 -7.28 26.14 16.93
C GLY A 338 -7.01 24.90 16.07
N SER A 339 -6.71 25.16 14.79
CA SER A 339 -6.47 24.12 13.79
C SER A 339 -5.00 23.68 13.79
N ILE A 340 -4.76 22.37 13.87
CA ILE A 340 -3.43 21.76 13.79
C ILE A 340 -3.24 21.16 12.39
N TYR A 341 -2.15 21.53 11.71
CA TYR A 341 -1.82 21.10 10.36
C TYR A 341 -0.70 20.06 10.37
N LEU A 342 -1.00 18.83 9.94
CA LEU A 342 -0.09 17.70 10.00
C LEU A 342 0.26 17.19 8.59
N ASP A 343 1.54 17.23 8.24
CA ASP A 343 2.09 16.55 7.06
C ASP A 343 3.47 15.93 7.35
N GLY A 344 3.68 14.67 6.98
CA GLY A 344 4.96 13.98 7.12
C GLY A 344 5.97 14.28 6.00
N ALA A 345 5.97 15.50 5.45
CA ALA A 345 6.87 15.92 4.40
C ALA A 345 8.31 15.95 4.93
N HIS A 346 9.24 15.31 4.22
CA HIS A 346 10.61 15.09 4.71
C HIS A 346 11.69 15.22 3.61
N THR A 347 11.31 15.72 2.43
CA THR A 347 12.24 16.09 1.36
C THR A 347 11.99 17.54 0.97
N LYS A 348 12.99 18.24 0.44
CA LYS A 348 12.89 19.66 0.05
C LYS A 348 11.61 19.95 -0.76
N GLU A 349 11.44 19.26 -1.87
CA GLU A 349 10.25 19.38 -2.74
C GLU A 349 8.93 19.13 -2.00
N SER A 350 8.87 18.11 -1.13
CA SER A 350 7.65 17.81 -0.37
C SER A 350 7.36 18.87 0.69
N MET A 351 8.39 19.49 1.27
CA MET A 351 8.24 20.58 2.22
C MET A 351 7.75 21.87 1.53
N GLU A 352 8.21 22.15 0.30
CA GLU A 352 7.70 23.28 -0.51
C GLU A 352 6.22 23.10 -0.83
N ILE A 353 5.80 21.91 -1.26
CA ILE A 353 4.37 21.58 -1.48
C ILE A 353 3.57 21.68 -0.18
N CYS A 354 4.15 21.25 0.95
CA CYS A 354 3.53 21.35 2.27
C CYS A 354 3.35 22.81 2.71
N ALA A 355 4.34 23.68 2.47
CA ALA A 355 4.25 25.10 2.76
C ALA A 355 3.14 25.75 1.93
N GLN A 356 3.08 25.46 0.62
CA GLN A 356 2.00 25.91 -0.25
C GLN A 356 0.62 25.41 0.23
N TRP A 357 0.54 24.16 0.68
CA TRP A 357 -0.69 23.63 1.27
C TRP A 357 -1.11 24.42 2.50
N PHE A 358 -0.17 24.65 3.43
CA PHE A 358 -0.42 25.39 4.65
C PHE A 358 -0.90 26.82 4.34
N GLU A 359 -0.18 27.58 3.50
CA GLU A 359 -0.55 28.94 3.09
C GLU A 359 -1.97 29.02 2.50
N ASN A 360 -2.39 28.01 1.73
CA ASN A 360 -3.73 27.97 1.14
C ASN A 360 -4.85 27.69 2.17
N ASN A 361 -4.52 27.19 3.37
CA ASN A 361 -5.50 26.70 4.34
C ASN A 361 -5.40 27.34 5.73
N CYS A 362 -4.27 27.97 6.10
CA CYS A 362 -4.17 28.77 7.31
C CYS A 362 -4.87 30.10 7.06
N ARG A 363 -5.93 30.37 7.81
CA ARG A 363 -6.64 31.66 7.81
C ARG A 363 -6.48 32.33 9.15
#